data_AF-A0A2N2HM15-F1
#
_entry.id   AF-A0A2N2HM15-F1
#
_cell.length_a   1.000
_cell.length_b   1.000
_cell.length_c   1.000
_cell.angle_alpha   90.00
_cell.angle_beta   90.00
_cell.angle_gamma   90.00
#
_symmetry.space_group_name_H-M   'P 1'
#
loop_
_entity.id
_entity.type
_entity.pdbx_description
1 polymer ?
#
loop_
_entity_poly.entity_id
_entity_poly.type
_entity_poly.pdbx_seq_one_letter_code
_entity_poly.pdbx_strand_id
1 'polypeptide(L)'
;MSLFPAKVPRPADPALESKALLQLSASRGKLALELAEPLRVGPVTVTRLVSSLDGLSFPVDLSGGVARFRHRRGTLDLMVVETQLARLASVLTPRARAALDAPSLRLSLLPTDLGLTIGVHDDHKALAFSAFFTPDEHQLQFVVANARGIGFGHHNHATAIRLARALGSSTQGRGSVIVLDDALARLAREVLVDAGARLPACAGLHLAWEQT
;
A
#
# COMPACT_ATOMS: atom_id res chain seq x y z
N MET A 1 -7.01 35.97 43.16
CA MET A 1 -5.87 35.47 42.36
C MET A 1 -6.22 34.07 41.90
N SER A 2 -6.55 33.89 40.61
CA SER A 2 -6.75 32.57 39.99
C SER A 2 -5.76 32.49 38.82
N LEU A 3 -4.76 31.64 38.97
CA LEU A 3 -3.67 31.41 38.02
C LEU A 3 -3.95 30.10 37.29
N PHE A 4 -4.75 30.16 36.22
CA PHE A 4 -4.75 29.11 35.20
C PHE A 4 -4.87 29.78 33.83
N PRO A 5 -3.88 29.63 32.93
CA PRO A 5 -3.99 30.17 31.59
C PRO A 5 -5.11 29.42 30.84
N ALA A 6 -5.96 30.19 30.15
CA ALA A 6 -6.95 29.65 29.24
C ALA A 6 -6.27 28.73 28.21
N LYS A 7 -6.78 27.50 28.10
CA LYS A 7 -6.30 26.49 27.15
C LYS A 7 -6.49 27.02 25.74
N VAL A 8 -5.40 27.44 25.09
CA VAL A 8 -5.38 27.80 23.68
C VAL A 8 -5.86 26.57 22.88
N PRO A 9 -6.93 26.68 22.07
CA PRO A 9 -7.35 25.55 21.26
C PRO A 9 -6.23 25.26 20.24
N ARG A 10 -5.71 24.03 20.31
CA ARG A 10 -4.78 23.51 19.32
C ARG A 10 -5.46 23.58 17.95
N PRO A 11 -4.82 24.11 16.91
CA PRO A 11 -5.35 24.00 15.55
C PRO A 11 -5.58 22.51 15.26
N ALA A 12 -6.76 22.17 14.75
CA ALA A 12 -7.10 20.80 14.39
C ALA A 12 -6.08 20.31 13.35
N ASP A 13 -5.42 19.20 13.67
CA ASP A 13 -4.57 18.50 12.73
C ASP A 13 -5.48 17.95 11.61
N PRO A 14 -5.26 18.27 10.31
CA PRO A 14 -6.13 17.79 9.22
C PRO A 14 -6.01 16.27 8.97
N ALA A 15 -5.22 15.55 9.77
CA ALA A 15 -5.21 14.09 9.83
C ALA A 15 -6.29 13.56 10.79
N LEU A 16 -7.52 14.06 10.69
CA LEU A 16 -8.67 13.29 11.19
C LEU A 16 -8.67 11.98 10.40
N GLU A 17 -8.29 10.89 11.07
CA GLU A 17 -8.39 9.52 10.61
C GLU A 17 -9.81 9.28 10.11
N SER A 18 -9.99 9.47 8.80
CA SER A 18 -11.22 9.15 8.09
C SER A 18 -11.37 7.65 8.18
N LYS A 19 -12.35 7.19 8.98
CA LYS A 19 -12.76 5.79 8.95
C LYS A 19 -13.33 5.50 7.57
N ALA A 20 -12.94 4.37 6.98
CA ALA A 20 -13.45 4.00 5.68
C ALA A 20 -14.99 3.88 5.74
N LEU A 21 -15.66 4.54 4.81
CA LEU A 21 -17.10 4.36 4.63
C LEU A 21 -17.31 3.17 3.72
N LEU A 22 -17.98 2.14 4.25
CA LEU A 22 -18.32 0.93 3.51
C LEU A 22 -19.81 0.93 3.18
N GLN A 23 -20.14 0.44 1.99
CA GLN A 23 -21.50 0.18 1.56
C GLN A 23 -21.69 -1.31 1.29
N LEU A 24 -22.92 -1.77 1.48
CA LEU A 24 -23.32 -3.12 1.13
C LEU A 24 -23.93 -3.10 -0.27
N SER A 25 -23.40 -3.91 -1.19
CA SER A 25 -23.97 -4.09 -2.52
C SER A 25 -24.55 -5.49 -2.67
N ALA A 26 -25.59 -5.60 -3.49
CA ALA A 26 -26.25 -6.86 -3.81
C ALA A 26 -26.34 -7.01 -5.33
N SER A 27 -25.78 -8.08 -5.88
CA SER A 27 -25.89 -8.38 -7.31
C SER A 27 -26.04 -9.88 -7.55
N ARG A 28 -27.03 -10.27 -8.38
CA ARG A 28 -27.26 -11.67 -8.79
C ARG A 28 -27.27 -12.69 -7.64
N GLY A 29 -27.86 -12.31 -6.50
CA GLY A 29 -27.95 -13.17 -5.31
C GLY A 29 -26.68 -13.24 -4.46
N LYS A 30 -25.64 -12.47 -4.77
CA LYS A 30 -24.44 -12.29 -3.96
C LYS A 30 -24.42 -10.95 -3.25
N LEU A 31 -23.87 -10.91 -2.05
CA LEU A 31 -23.62 -9.70 -1.29
C LEU A 31 -22.12 -9.38 -1.29
N ALA A 32 -21.79 -8.10 -1.34
CA ALA A 32 -20.42 -7.62 -1.21
C ALA A 32 -20.34 -6.38 -0.32
N LEU A 33 -19.17 -6.18 0.27
CA LEU A 33 -18.77 -4.92 0.89
C LEU A 33 -17.92 -4.14 -0.11
N GLU A 34 -18.28 -2.88 -0.30
CA GLU A 34 -17.58 -1.98 -1.19
C GLU A 34 -17.16 -0.72 -0.46
N LEU A 35 -16.05 -0.13 -0.91
CA LEU A 35 -15.67 1.20 -0.49
C LEU A 35 -16.62 2.24 -1.08
N ALA A 36 -17.25 3.06 -0.24
CA ALA A 36 -18.21 4.08 -0.67
C ALA A 36 -17.53 5.32 -1.26
N GLU A 37 -16.33 5.67 -0.77
CA GLU A 37 -15.53 6.79 -1.25
C GLU A 37 -14.02 6.48 -1.17
N PRO A 38 -13.19 7.03 -2.06
CA PRO A 38 -11.74 6.81 -2.02
C PRO A 38 -11.14 7.10 -0.63
N LEU A 39 -10.37 6.16 -0.11
CA LEU A 39 -9.75 6.27 1.21
C LEU A 39 -8.24 6.45 1.08
N ARG A 40 -7.72 7.50 1.72
CA ARG A 40 -6.27 7.70 1.80
C ARG A 40 -5.67 6.87 2.92
N VAL A 41 -4.64 6.08 2.58
CA VAL A 41 -3.89 5.25 3.52
C VAL A 41 -2.40 5.53 3.34
N GLY A 42 -1.83 6.33 4.25
CA GLY A 42 -0.44 6.78 4.12
C GLY A 42 -0.17 7.50 2.77
N PRO A 43 0.84 7.05 1.97
CA PRO A 43 1.17 7.64 0.68
C PRO A 43 0.25 7.21 -0.47
N VAL A 44 -0.64 6.24 -0.27
CA VAL A 44 -1.53 5.71 -1.30
C VAL A 44 -3.00 6.08 -1.05
N THR A 45 -3.83 5.93 -2.06
CA THR A 45 -5.27 6.06 -2.00
C THR A 45 -5.89 4.76 -2.52
N VAL A 46 -6.73 4.12 -1.72
CA VAL A 46 -7.56 3.00 -2.17
C VAL A 46 -8.81 3.60 -2.81
N THR A 47 -8.92 3.54 -4.13
CA THR A 47 -10.05 4.15 -4.86
C THR A 47 -11.21 3.18 -5.06
N ARG A 48 -10.93 1.87 -5.06
CA ARG A 48 -11.95 0.82 -5.13
C ARG A 48 -11.52 -0.35 -4.26
N LEU A 49 -12.48 -0.92 -3.53
CA LEU A 49 -12.32 -2.17 -2.82
C LEU A 49 -13.64 -2.93 -2.93
N VAL A 50 -13.57 -4.21 -3.28
CA VAL A 50 -14.73 -5.11 -3.34
C VAL A 50 -14.40 -6.39 -2.59
N SER A 51 -15.24 -6.74 -1.62
CA SER A 51 -15.14 -8.01 -0.91
C SER A 51 -16.47 -8.76 -0.92
N SER A 52 -16.52 -9.89 -1.61
CA SER A 52 -17.67 -10.80 -1.61
C SER A 52 -17.87 -11.44 -0.23
N LEU A 53 -19.14 -11.51 0.18
CA LEU A 53 -19.58 -12.18 1.39
C LEU A 53 -20.16 -13.55 1.03
N ASP A 54 -19.32 -14.58 1.13
CA ASP A 54 -19.70 -15.94 0.76
C ASP A 54 -20.67 -16.58 1.77
N GLY A 55 -21.55 -17.45 1.27
CA GLY A 55 -22.46 -18.26 2.09
C GLY A 55 -23.67 -17.51 2.65
N LEU A 56 -24.01 -16.34 2.11
CA LEU A 56 -25.25 -15.62 2.41
C LEU A 56 -26.30 -15.94 1.34
N SER A 57 -27.43 -16.53 1.76
CA SER A 57 -28.59 -16.74 0.91
C SER A 57 -29.65 -15.68 1.20
N PHE A 58 -30.27 -15.14 0.14
CA PHE A 58 -31.43 -14.25 0.30
C PHE A 58 -32.65 -15.00 0.85
N PRO A 59 -33.51 -14.31 1.65
CA PRO A 59 -33.42 -12.91 2.06
C PRO A 59 -32.43 -12.67 3.21
N VAL A 60 -31.71 -11.55 3.16
CA VAL A 60 -30.82 -11.12 4.25
C VAL A 60 -31.50 -10.07 5.11
N ASP A 61 -31.51 -10.30 6.42
CA ASP A 61 -32.12 -9.38 7.37
C ASP A 61 -31.24 -8.14 7.57
N LEU A 62 -31.72 -7.01 7.03
CA LEU A 62 -31.12 -5.69 7.18
C LEU A 62 -32.02 -4.75 7.98
N SER A 63 -33.05 -5.27 8.67
CA SER A 63 -34.02 -4.45 9.43
C SER A 63 -33.36 -3.63 10.55
N GLY A 64 -32.21 -4.09 11.08
CA GLY A 64 -31.38 -3.35 12.04
C GLY A 64 -30.44 -2.30 11.43
N GLY A 65 -30.43 -2.13 10.11
CA GLY A 65 -29.52 -1.27 9.36
C GLY A 65 -28.17 -1.92 9.03
N VAL A 66 -27.52 -1.44 7.96
CA VAL A 66 -26.22 -1.96 7.48
C VAL A 66 -25.13 -1.90 8.54
N ALA A 67 -25.13 -0.85 9.37
CA ALA A 67 -24.17 -0.68 10.46
C ALA A 67 -24.23 -1.79 11.53
N ARG A 68 -25.34 -2.53 11.63
CA ARG A 68 -25.52 -3.65 12.58
C ARG A 68 -25.41 -5.02 11.90
N PHE A 69 -25.24 -5.05 10.58
CA PHE A 69 -25.14 -6.28 9.83
C PHE A 69 -23.85 -7.04 10.21
N ARG A 70 -24.01 -8.24 10.77
CA ARG A 70 -22.88 -9.11 11.14
C ARG A 70 -22.65 -10.14 10.04
N HIS A 71 -21.44 -10.17 9.51
CA HIS A 71 -21.06 -11.10 8.45
C HIS A 71 -19.94 -12.04 8.88
N ARG A 72 -19.80 -13.15 8.14
CA ARG A 72 -18.62 -14.02 8.18
C ARG A 72 -17.48 -13.39 7.38
N ARG A 73 -16.27 -13.94 7.51
CA ARG A 73 -15.12 -13.52 6.71
C ARG A 73 -15.45 -13.67 5.22
N GLY A 74 -15.31 -12.58 4.47
CA GLY A 74 -15.48 -12.59 3.01
C GLY A 74 -14.17 -12.90 2.27
N THR A 75 -14.22 -12.76 0.95
CA THR A 75 -13.07 -12.88 0.03
C THR A 75 -12.81 -11.51 -0.60
N LEU A 76 -11.55 -11.08 -0.72
CA LEU A 76 -11.19 -9.83 -1.40
C LEU A 76 -11.15 -10.11 -2.90
N ASP A 77 -12.02 -9.46 -3.67
CA ASP A 77 -12.12 -9.69 -5.11
C ASP A 77 -11.33 -8.65 -5.91
N LEU A 78 -11.31 -7.41 -5.42
CA LEU A 78 -10.66 -6.29 -6.09
C LEU A 78 -10.17 -5.27 -5.08
N MET A 79 -8.97 -4.74 -5.32
CA MET A 79 -8.47 -3.54 -4.67
C MET A 79 -7.71 -2.70 -5.70
N VAL A 80 -8.14 -1.46 -5.90
CA VAL A 80 -7.46 -0.48 -6.77
C VAL A 80 -6.76 0.52 -5.88
N VAL A 81 -5.46 0.65 -6.07
CA VAL A 81 -4.58 1.51 -5.29
C VAL A 81 -3.90 2.49 -6.21
N GLU A 82 -4.12 3.78 -5.94
CA GLU A 82 -3.50 4.87 -6.66
C GLU A 82 -2.47 5.57 -5.78
N THR A 83 -1.43 6.12 -6.40
CA THR A 83 -0.43 6.88 -5.67
C THR A 83 0.22 7.95 -6.53
N GLN A 84 0.64 9.03 -5.89
CA GLN A 84 1.51 10.03 -6.49
C GLN A 84 2.96 9.64 -6.22
N LEU A 85 3.71 9.29 -7.26
CA LEU A 85 5.07 8.77 -7.13
C LEU A 85 6.02 9.72 -6.39
N ALA A 86 5.88 11.03 -6.57
CA ALA A 86 6.67 12.01 -5.82
C ALA A 86 6.42 11.96 -4.30
N ARG A 87 5.16 11.74 -3.90
CA ARG A 87 4.77 11.59 -2.49
C ARG A 87 5.21 10.24 -1.93
N LEU A 88 5.09 9.18 -2.72
CA LEU A 88 5.62 7.87 -2.33
C LEU A 88 7.15 7.94 -2.13
N ALA A 89 7.86 8.60 -3.04
CA ALA A 89 9.30 8.80 -2.96
C ALA A 89 9.71 9.59 -1.70
N SER A 90 8.97 10.65 -1.33
CA SER A 90 9.29 11.42 -0.12
C SER A 90 9.14 10.60 1.16
N VAL A 91 8.08 9.79 1.26
CA VAL A 91 7.86 8.87 2.40
C VAL A 91 8.92 7.77 2.46
N LEU A 92 9.39 7.30 1.32
CA LEU A 92 10.39 6.23 1.22
C LEU A 92 11.85 6.72 1.35
N THR A 93 12.10 8.02 1.16
CA THR A 93 13.44 8.60 1.19
C THR A 93 14.21 8.30 2.49
N PRO A 94 13.64 8.43 3.70
CA PRO A 94 14.36 8.10 4.94
C PRO A 94 14.87 6.64 4.98
N ARG A 95 14.09 5.69 4.46
CA ARG A 95 14.50 4.28 4.37
C ARG A 95 15.64 4.09 3.37
N ALA A 96 15.59 4.78 2.23
CA ALA A 96 16.66 4.74 1.24
C ALA A 96 17.99 5.28 1.82
N ARG A 97 17.93 6.39 2.56
CA ARG A 97 19.10 7.00 3.22
C ARG A 97 19.73 6.05 4.23
N ALA A 98 18.91 5.44 5.09
CA ALA A 98 19.38 4.47 6.07
C ALA A 98 19.99 3.22 5.40
N ALA A 99 19.37 2.71 4.34
CA ALA A 99 19.83 1.50 3.65
C ALA A 99 21.17 1.67 2.91
N LEU A 100 21.50 2.90 2.53
CA LEU A 100 22.68 3.23 1.74
C LEU A 100 23.73 4.03 2.52
N ASP A 101 23.49 4.30 3.80
CA ASP A 101 24.32 5.15 4.66
C ASP A 101 24.68 6.48 3.96
N ALA A 102 23.65 7.13 3.43
CA ALA A 102 23.77 8.31 2.58
C ALA A 102 22.73 9.36 2.98
N PRO A 103 23.04 10.27 3.93
CA PRO A 103 22.05 11.18 4.53
C PRO A 103 21.52 12.25 3.58
N SER A 104 22.29 12.66 2.57
CA SER A 104 21.90 13.65 1.56
C SER A 104 21.15 13.07 0.37
N LEU A 105 21.04 11.74 0.28
CA LEU A 105 20.45 11.04 -0.85
C LEU A 105 18.99 11.45 -1.08
N ARG A 106 18.63 11.61 -2.35
CA ARG A 106 17.27 11.84 -2.84
C ARG A 106 16.79 10.59 -3.58
N LEU A 107 15.52 10.26 -3.39
CA LEU A 107 14.85 9.15 -4.08
C LEU A 107 13.89 9.72 -5.13
N SER A 108 13.89 9.12 -6.31
CA SER A 108 12.95 9.39 -7.41
C SER A 108 12.34 8.09 -7.89
N LEU A 109 11.05 8.14 -8.24
CA LEU A 109 10.29 7.01 -8.77
C LEU A 109 9.66 7.46 -10.09
N LEU A 110 9.82 6.65 -11.12
CA LEU A 110 9.25 6.88 -12.45
C LEU A 110 8.44 5.65 -12.85
N PRO A 111 7.25 5.80 -13.43
CA PRO A 111 6.46 4.67 -13.89
C PRO A 111 7.08 4.06 -15.16
N THR A 112 6.85 2.77 -15.34
CA THR A 112 7.11 2.02 -16.59
C THR A 112 5.93 1.10 -16.86
N ASP A 113 5.87 0.52 -18.06
CA ASP A 113 4.79 -0.39 -18.46
C ASP A 113 4.62 -1.60 -17.53
N LEU A 114 5.71 -2.05 -16.90
CA LEU A 114 5.76 -3.24 -16.05
C LEU A 114 6.08 -2.95 -14.57
N GLY A 115 6.12 -1.67 -14.18
CA GLY A 115 6.36 -1.28 -12.79
C GLY A 115 7.02 0.08 -12.65
N LEU A 116 8.17 0.12 -11.96
CA LEU A 116 8.85 1.36 -11.60
C LEU A 116 10.31 1.37 -11.99
N THR A 117 10.82 2.52 -12.42
CA THR A 117 12.24 2.84 -12.33
C THR A 117 12.50 3.56 -11.01
N ILE A 118 13.44 3.02 -10.24
CA ILE A 118 13.86 3.55 -8.95
C ILE A 118 15.22 4.22 -9.16
N GLY A 119 15.31 5.50 -8.85
CA GLY A 119 16.54 6.29 -8.93
C GLY A 119 16.89 6.88 -7.57
N VAL A 120 18.15 6.81 -7.18
CA VAL A 120 18.69 7.51 -6.03
C VAL A 120 19.96 8.24 -6.39
N HIS A 121 20.15 9.44 -5.84
CA HIS A 121 21.37 10.20 -6.08
C HIS A 121 21.68 11.21 -4.96
N ASP A 122 22.96 11.56 -4.86
CA ASP A 122 23.49 12.74 -4.18
C ASP A 122 24.55 13.39 -5.08
N ASP A 123 25.38 14.28 -4.53
CA ASP A 123 26.41 15.02 -5.29
C ASP A 123 27.56 14.13 -5.81
N HIS A 124 27.69 12.90 -5.29
CA HIS A 124 28.83 12.01 -5.56
C HIS A 124 28.42 10.62 -6.04
N LYS A 125 27.18 10.21 -5.77
CA LYS A 125 26.68 8.85 -5.97
C LYS A 125 25.36 8.89 -6.71
N ALA A 126 25.17 7.94 -7.60
CA ALA A 126 23.91 7.74 -8.29
C ALA A 126 23.68 6.25 -8.56
N LEU A 127 22.44 5.79 -8.41
CA LEU A 127 22.02 4.42 -8.70
C LEU A 127 20.62 4.47 -9.29
N ALA A 128 20.40 3.76 -10.39
CA ALA A 128 19.09 3.56 -10.98
C ALA A 128 18.89 2.08 -11.33
N PHE A 129 17.68 1.57 -11.14
CA PHE A 129 17.30 0.21 -11.50
C PHE A 129 15.80 0.12 -11.78
N SER A 130 15.38 -0.94 -12.45
CA SER A 130 13.98 -1.25 -12.69
C SER A 130 13.47 -2.23 -11.64
N ALA A 131 12.25 -2.00 -11.16
CA ALA A 131 11.47 -2.88 -10.31
C ALA A 131 10.24 -3.32 -11.12
N PHE A 132 10.29 -4.54 -11.67
CA PHE A 132 9.20 -5.13 -12.44
C PHE A 132 8.28 -5.89 -11.50
N PHE A 133 7.01 -5.51 -11.44
CA PHE A 133 6.06 -6.28 -10.65
C PHE A 133 5.71 -7.56 -11.38
N THR A 134 5.67 -8.67 -10.64
CA THR A 134 5.28 -9.96 -11.19
C THR A 134 4.22 -10.58 -10.28
N PRO A 135 3.17 -11.19 -10.85
CA PRO A 135 2.23 -11.94 -10.06
C PRO A 135 2.92 -13.16 -9.44
N ASP A 136 2.58 -13.46 -8.20
CA ASP A 136 2.73 -14.76 -7.55
C ASP A 136 1.41 -15.07 -6.85
N GLU A 137 1.01 -16.34 -6.77
CA GLU A 137 -0.37 -16.74 -6.41
C GLU A 137 -0.83 -16.21 -5.05
N HIS A 138 0.12 -15.86 -4.17
CA HIS A 138 -0.14 -15.44 -2.79
C HIS A 138 0.63 -14.19 -2.34
N GLN A 139 1.56 -13.67 -3.14
CA GLN A 139 2.45 -12.60 -2.71
C GLN A 139 2.62 -11.54 -3.78
N LEU A 140 2.56 -10.28 -3.35
CA LEU A 140 3.02 -9.20 -4.21
C LEU A 140 4.56 -9.24 -4.22
N GLN A 141 5.16 -9.39 -5.40
CA GLN A 141 6.60 -9.39 -5.54
C GLN A 141 7.06 -8.54 -6.72
N PHE A 142 8.32 -8.14 -6.69
CA PHE A 142 8.94 -7.43 -7.81
C PHE A 142 10.38 -7.90 -8.03
N VAL A 143 10.83 -7.80 -9.28
CA VAL A 143 12.16 -8.19 -9.73
C VAL A 143 13.01 -6.95 -9.95
N VAL A 144 14.17 -6.91 -9.29
CA VAL A 144 15.21 -5.91 -9.53
C VAL A 144 15.97 -6.24 -10.80
N ALA A 145 16.05 -5.30 -11.73
CA ALA A 145 16.74 -5.46 -13.00
C ALA A 145 17.46 -4.17 -13.44
N ASN A 146 18.36 -4.29 -14.42
CA ASN A 146 19.00 -3.16 -15.09
C ASN A 146 19.67 -2.14 -14.16
N ALA A 147 20.28 -2.64 -13.08
CA ALA A 147 20.95 -1.80 -12.09
C ALA A 147 22.21 -1.15 -12.66
N ARG A 148 22.23 0.18 -12.64
CA ARG A 148 23.34 1.02 -13.12
C ARG A 148 23.62 2.10 -12.10
N GLY A 149 24.90 2.39 -11.86
CA GLY A 149 25.27 3.35 -10.84
C GLY A 149 26.77 3.64 -10.79
N ILE A 150 27.08 4.67 -10.02
CA ILE A 150 28.42 5.20 -9.77
C ILE A 150 28.55 5.60 -8.29
N GLY A 151 29.77 5.59 -7.76
CA GLY A 151 30.09 6.17 -6.44
C GLY A 151 29.76 5.32 -5.20
N PHE A 152 29.03 4.20 -5.34
CA PHE A 152 28.70 3.34 -4.19
C PHE A 152 29.77 2.33 -3.79
N GLY A 153 30.86 2.17 -4.56
CA GLY A 153 31.99 1.29 -4.24
C GLY A 153 31.69 -0.21 -4.20
N HIS A 154 30.46 -0.60 -4.56
CA HIS A 154 29.98 -1.99 -4.58
C HIS A 154 29.40 -2.32 -5.96
N HIS A 155 29.17 -3.60 -6.23
CA HIS A 155 28.46 -4.02 -7.45
C HIS A 155 27.04 -3.42 -7.48
N ASN A 156 26.72 -2.66 -8.53
CA ASN A 156 25.48 -1.89 -8.66
C ASN A 156 24.21 -2.71 -8.38
N HIS A 157 24.17 -3.95 -8.88
CA HIS A 157 23.02 -4.84 -8.66
C HIS A 157 22.83 -5.24 -7.20
N ALA A 158 23.93 -5.46 -6.46
CA ALA A 158 23.86 -5.80 -5.05
C ALA A 158 23.35 -4.60 -4.23
N THR A 159 23.79 -3.38 -4.58
CA THR A 159 23.29 -2.15 -3.97
C THR A 159 21.81 -1.93 -4.28
N ALA A 160 21.37 -2.21 -5.51
CA ALA A 160 19.96 -2.14 -5.91
C ALA A 160 19.08 -3.11 -5.11
N ILE A 161 19.50 -4.37 -4.94
CA ILE A 161 18.79 -5.36 -4.12
C ILE A 161 18.68 -4.89 -2.66
N ARG A 162 19.77 -4.35 -2.09
CA ARG A 162 19.77 -3.83 -0.71
C ARG A 162 18.78 -2.69 -0.54
N LEU A 163 18.79 -1.73 -1.46
CA LEU A 163 17.84 -0.61 -1.46
C LEU A 163 16.40 -1.12 -1.63
N ALA A 164 16.15 -1.99 -2.60
CA ALA A 164 14.83 -2.55 -2.87
C ALA A 164 14.21 -3.25 -1.65
N ARG A 165 14.99 -4.08 -0.94
CA ARG A 165 14.55 -4.73 0.31
C ARG A 165 14.18 -3.72 1.39
N ALA A 166 14.99 -2.67 1.56
CA ALA A 166 14.72 -1.64 2.55
C ALA A 166 13.45 -0.84 2.22
N LEU A 167 13.22 -0.51 0.95
CA LEU A 167 12.02 0.18 0.48
C LEU A 167 10.77 -0.66 0.71
N GLY A 168 10.81 -1.94 0.34
CA GLY A 168 9.72 -2.90 0.52
C GLY A 168 9.52 -3.38 1.96
N SER A 169 10.41 -3.00 2.89
CA SER A 169 10.44 -3.55 4.26
C SER A 169 10.45 -5.09 4.27
N SER A 170 11.12 -5.68 3.29
CA SER A 170 11.14 -7.11 3.08
C SER A 170 12.41 -7.74 3.63
N THR A 171 12.24 -8.80 4.43
CA THR A 171 13.33 -9.69 4.83
C THR A 171 13.42 -10.93 3.92
N GLN A 172 12.41 -11.13 3.07
CA GLN A 172 12.30 -12.27 2.17
C GLN A 172 12.75 -11.90 0.75
N GLY A 173 13.30 -12.87 0.04
CA GLY A 173 13.66 -12.69 -1.37
C GLY A 173 14.80 -13.58 -1.81
N ARG A 174 14.72 -14.04 -3.06
CA ARG A 174 15.72 -14.92 -3.69
C ARG A 174 16.40 -14.17 -4.83
N GLY A 175 17.68 -13.84 -4.65
CA GLY A 175 18.43 -13.07 -5.64
C GLY A 175 17.78 -11.71 -5.92
N SER A 176 17.36 -11.49 -7.16
CA SER A 176 16.72 -10.26 -7.63
C SER A 176 15.23 -10.14 -7.28
N VAL A 177 14.61 -11.20 -6.77
CA VAL A 177 13.17 -11.21 -6.45
C VAL A 177 12.97 -10.73 -5.02
N ILE A 178 12.18 -9.66 -4.85
CA ILE A 178 11.82 -9.07 -3.57
C ILE A 178 10.33 -9.28 -3.32
N VAL A 179 10.00 -9.86 -2.16
CA VAL A 179 8.63 -10.15 -1.77
C VAL A 179 8.10 -9.03 -0.86
N LEU A 180 6.94 -8.45 -1.17
CA LEU A 180 6.25 -7.48 -0.32
C LEU A 180 5.30 -8.22 0.62
N ASP A 181 5.87 -8.75 1.71
CA ASP A 181 5.14 -9.56 2.70
C ASP A 181 3.92 -8.83 3.26
N ASP A 182 2.75 -9.46 3.15
CA ASP A 182 1.47 -9.01 3.68
C ASP A 182 1.04 -7.58 3.26
N ALA A 183 1.65 -6.98 2.24
CA ALA A 183 1.39 -5.57 1.90
C ALA A 183 -0.10 -5.31 1.58
N LEU A 184 -0.70 -6.19 0.77
CA LEU A 184 -2.13 -6.13 0.45
C LEU A 184 -3.01 -6.43 1.66
N ALA A 185 -2.64 -7.40 2.48
CA ALA A 185 -3.40 -7.76 3.68
C ALA A 185 -3.35 -6.66 4.75
N ARG A 186 -2.22 -5.94 4.86
CA ARG A 186 -2.06 -4.76 5.73
C ARG A 186 -2.94 -3.61 5.24
N LEU A 187 -2.90 -3.32 3.94
CA LEU A 187 -3.75 -2.28 3.36
C LEU A 187 -5.24 -2.63 3.49
N ALA A 188 -5.63 -3.88 3.23
CA ALA A 188 -6.99 -4.36 3.45
C ALA A 188 -7.42 -4.24 4.92
N ARG A 189 -6.49 -4.49 5.86
CA ARG A 189 -6.74 -4.35 7.29
C ARG A 189 -7.00 -2.89 7.67
N GLU A 190 -6.15 -1.98 7.22
CA GLU A 190 -6.30 -0.53 7.49
C GLU A 190 -7.62 -0.01 6.90
N VAL A 191 -8.06 -0.49 5.74
CA VAL A 191 -9.36 -0.08 5.16
C VAL A 191 -10.55 -0.72 5.89
N LEU A 192 -10.54 -2.04 6.09
CA LEU A 192 -11.75 -2.79 6.47
C LEU A 192 -11.93 -2.92 7.98
N VAL A 193 -10.85 -3.14 8.74
CA VAL A 193 -10.96 -3.35 10.19
C VAL A 193 -11.31 -2.06 10.89
N ASP A 194 -10.74 -0.92 10.46
CA ASP A 194 -11.06 0.39 11.03
C ASP A 194 -12.51 0.81 10.74
N ALA A 195 -13.10 0.27 9.67
CA ALA A 195 -14.51 0.43 9.31
C ALA A 195 -15.44 -0.59 10.01
N GLY A 196 -14.91 -1.47 10.87
CA GLY A 196 -15.69 -2.46 11.62
C GLY A 196 -16.04 -3.74 10.85
N ALA A 197 -15.48 -3.93 9.65
CA ALA A 197 -15.62 -5.16 8.89
C ALA A 197 -14.55 -6.20 9.28
N ARG A 198 -14.85 -7.48 9.04
CA ARG A 198 -13.86 -8.56 9.20
C ARG A 198 -12.88 -8.55 8.02
N LEU A 199 -11.58 -8.75 8.30
CA LEU A 199 -10.54 -8.86 7.28
C LEU A 199 -10.81 -10.05 6.33
N PRO A 200 -10.99 -9.84 5.02
CA PRO A 200 -11.28 -10.90 4.08
C PRO A 200 -10.09 -11.83 3.85
N ALA A 201 -10.34 -12.97 3.21
CA ALA A 201 -9.29 -13.78 2.61
C ALA A 201 -8.70 -13.03 1.40
N CYS A 202 -7.37 -12.97 1.28
CA CYS A 202 -6.67 -12.26 0.21
C CYS A 202 -5.89 -13.22 -0.71
N ALA A 203 -6.30 -14.49 -0.77
CA ALA A 203 -5.63 -15.51 -1.58
C ALA A 203 -6.05 -15.41 -3.06
N GLY A 204 -5.11 -15.68 -3.98
CA GLY A 204 -5.41 -15.71 -5.42
C GLY A 204 -5.55 -14.34 -6.06
N LEU A 205 -5.02 -13.29 -5.44
CA LEU A 205 -5.02 -11.94 -6.01
C LEU A 205 -3.92 -11.81 -7.05
N HIS A 206 -4.28 -11.31 -8.24
CA HIS A 206 -3.32 -10.97 -9.28
C HIS A 206 -3.10 -9.46 -9.27
N LEU A 207 -1.83 -9.03 -9.39
CA LEU A 207 -1.53 -7.62 -9.58
C LEU A 207 -1.64 -7.25 -11.06
N ALA A 208 -2.42 -6.20 -11.33
CA ALA A 208 -2.35 -5.43 -12.57
C ALA A 208 -1.71 -4.07 -12.27
N TRP A 209 -0.87 -3.59 -13.18
CA TRP A 209 -0.24 -2.26 -13.11
C TRP A 209 -0.72 -1.43 -14.29
N GLU A 210 -1.25 -0.24 -14.00
CA GLU A 210 -1.70 0.72 -15.00
C GLU A 210 -1.06 2.08 -14.72
N GLN A 211 -0.60 2.74 -15.79
CA GLN A 211 -0.11 4.11 -15.73
C GLN A 211 -1.22 5.03 -16.26
N THR A 212 -1.68 5.96 -15.42
CA THR A 212 -2.65 7.01 -15.78
C THR A 212 -1.96 8.35 -15.96
#